data_AF-A0A6C0AQS3-F1
#
_entry.id   AF-A0A6C0AQS3-F1
#
_cell.length_a   1.000
_cell.length_b   1.000
_cell.length_c   1.000
_cell.angle_alpha   90.00
_cell.angle_beta   90.00
_cell.angle_gamma   90.00
#
_symmetry.space_group_name_H-M   'P 1'
#
loop_
_entity.id
_entity.type
_entity.pdbx_description
1 polymer ?
#
loop_
_entity_poly.entity_id
_entity_poly.type
_entity_poly.pdbx_seq_one_letter_code
_entity_poly.pdbx_strand_id
1 'polypeptide(L)'
;MDLKPAILHGYISRDLGIDGSYHFGYHMYMRPSLLPEADQEFIVKTLGDRRVDGKPALDTTREVARQSIQDDDYHLFILVENLSLPKGSKDEGTAILQYNDWCSRGSKQLWLFDLVRQTNLKPRMKKPAISPIQILFSVLEDFARERGIPSMYLMVDQDDAKSHKALTTKVYPKYGYVVDPGCPGIEGLTVMRHDLNLFDGVVNSLILYKQKKAKKPKRRQTRKRKSA
;
A
#
# COMPACT_ATOMS: atom_id res chain seq x y z
N MET A 1 12.22 15.65 -9.72
CA MET A 1 11.35 14.94 -10.67
C MET A 1 10.20 15.87 -11.00
N ASP A 2 10.09 16.26 -12.27
CA ASP A 2 8.90 16.96 -12.76
C ASP A 2 7.89 15.89 -13.15
N LEU A 3 6.98 15.57 -12.23
CA LEU A 3 5.83 14.74 -12.55
C LEU A 3 4.93 15.55 -13.47
N LYS A 4 4.70 15.05 -14.69
CA LYS A 4 3.68 15.61 -15.58
C LYS A 4 2.29 15.11 -15.14
N PRO A 5 1.23 15.90 -15.30
CA PRO A 5 -0.13 15.42 -15.08
C PRO A 5 -0.40 14.23 -15.99
N ALA A 6 -0.86 13.13 -15.39
CA ALA A 6 -1.16 11.89 -16.11
C ALA A 6 -2.04 10.98 -15.24
N ILE A 7 -2.82 10.14 -15.91
CA ILE A 7 -3.61 9.09 -15.27
C ILE A 7 -3.12 7.75 -15.82
N LEU A 8 -2.68 6.87 -14.93
CA LEU A 8 -2.29 5.51 -15.27
C LEU A 8 -3.33 4.55 -14.75
N HIS A 9 -3.80 3.68 -15.64
CA HIS A 9 -4.66 2.56 -15.30
C HIS A 9 -3.88 1.28 -15.47
N GLY A 10 -4.06 0.35 -14.55
CA GLY A 10 -3.46 -0.96 -14.69
C GLY A 10 -4.21 -2.04 -13.95
N TYR A 11 -3.73 -3.25 -14.15
CA TYR A 11 -4.35 -4.45 -13.67
C TYR A 11 -3.30 -5.42 -13.16
N ILE A 12 -3.55 -6.00 -11.98
CA ILE A 12 -2.66 -6.96 -11.34
C ILE A 12 -3.46 -8.22 -10.99
N SER A 13 -2.95 -9.36 -11.45
CA SER A 13 -3.46 -10.68 -11.07
C SER A 13 -2.46 -11.38 -10.16
N ARG A 14 -2.94 -11.99 -9.07
CA ARG A 14 -2.15 -12.80 -8.15
C ARG A 14 -2.81 -14.16 -7.94
N ASP A 15 -2.13 -15.21 -8.37
CA ASP A 15 -2.57 -16.58 -8.15
C ASP A 15 -1.97 -17.14 -6.84
N LEU A 16 -2.83 -17.60 -5.94
CA LEU A 16 -2.43 -18.27 -4.70
C LEU A 16 -2.61 -19.80 -4.76
N GLY A 17 -2.92 -20.35 -5.93
CA GLY A 17 -3.20 -21.76 -6.15
C GLY A 17 -4.53 -22.14 -5.52
N ILE A 18 -4.50 -22.75 -4.33
CA ILE A 18 -5.66 -23.39 -3.69
C ILE A 18 -6.76 -22.38 -3.33
N ASP A 19 -6.39 -21.12 -3.03
CA ASP A 19 -7.33 -20.06 -2.66
C ASP A 19 -7.85 -19.24 -3.87
N GLY A 20 -7.51 -19.66 -5.10
CA GLY A 20 -7.90 -19.00 -6.35
C GLY A 20 -7.03 -17.80 -6.75
N SER A 21 -7.42 -17.17 -7.87
CA SER A 21 -6.80 -15.97 -8.41
C SER A 21 -7.50 -14.70 -7.90
N TYR A 22 -6.70 -13.73 -7.43
CA TYR A 22 -7.16 -12.41 -7.05
C TYR A 22 -6.80 -11.39 -8.12
N HIS A 23 -7.77 -10.56 -8.48
CA HIS A 23 -7.68 -9.59 -9.56
C HIS A 23 -7.90 -8.20 -8.98
N PHE A 24 -6.97 -7.29 -9.29
CA PHE A 24 -6.99 -5.93 -8.79
C PHE A 24 -6.86 -4.95 -9.94
N GLY A 25 -7.72 -3.95 -9.96
CA GLY A 25 -7.56 -2.75 -10.79
C GLY A 25 -6.87 -1.67 -9.98
N TYR A 26 -6.08 -0.83 -10.64
CA TYR A 26 -5.56 0.38 -10.02
C TYR A 26 -5.66 1.59 -10.92
N HIS A 27 -5.84 2.75 -10.30
CA HIS A 27 -5.84 4.07 -10.91
C HIS A 27 -4.82 4.93 -10.18
N MET A 28 -3.84 5.47 -10.89
CA MET A 28 -2.83 6.37 -10.34
C MET A 28 -2.94 7.72 -11.06
N TYR A 29 -3.21 8.76 -10.28
CA TYR A 29 -3.38 10.13 -10.72
C TYR A 29 -2.14 10.92 -10.30
N MET A 30 -1.33 11.33 -11.27
CA MET A 30 -0.15 12.16 -11.07
C MET A 30 -0.53 13.63 -11.20
N ARG A 31 -0.03 14.46 -10.29
CA ARG A 31 -0.36 15.89 -10.18
C ARG A 31 -1.87 16.17 -10.20
N PRO A 32 -2.65 15.62 -9.23
CA PRO A 32 -4.09 15.90 -9.11
C PRO A 32 -4.51 17.35 -9.33
N SER A 33 -3.76 18.31 -8.79
CA SER A 33 -3.98 19.76 -8.93
C SER A 33 -4.07 20.26 -10.38
N LEU A 34 -3.44 19.55 -11.32
CA LEU A 34 -3.35 19.90 -12.73
C LEU A 34 -4.23 19.02 -13.63
N LEU A 35 -5.03 18.12 -13.05
CA LEU A 35 -5.95 17.25 -13.80
C LEU A 35 -7.25 17.98 -14.16
N PRO A 36 -8.04 17.46 -15.11
CA PRO A 36 -9.39 17.93 -15.35
C PRO A 36 -10.27 17.89 -14.09
N GLU A 37 -11.20 18.84 -13.96
CA GLU A 37 -12.07 18.98 -12.77
C GLU A 37 -12.85 17.69 -12.45
N ALA A 38 -13.28 16.95 -13.47
CA ALA A 38 -13.98 15.67 -13.28
C ALA A 38 -13.11 14.63 -12.56
N ASP A 39 -11.81 14.57 -12.88
CA ASP A 39 -10.86 13.66 -12.24
C ASP A 39 -10.52 14.15 -10.83
N GLN A 40 -10.39 15.47 -10.63
CA GLN A 40 -10.21 16.05 -9.30
C GLN A 40 -11.39 15.72 -8.39
N GLU A 41 -12.63 15.93 -8.84
CA GLU A 41 -13.82 15.64 -8.06
C GLU A 41 -13.98 14.14 -7.80
N PHE A 42 -13.54 13.27 -8.71
CA PHE A 42 -13.43 11.84 -8.44
C PHE A 42 -12.50 11.55 -7.25
N ILE A 43 -11.33 12.18 -7.20
CA ILE A 43 -10.37 12.04 -6.09
C ILE A 43 -10.98 12.59 -4.78
N VAL A 44 -11.54 13.81 -4.82
CA VAL A 44 -12.21 14.45 -3.67
C VAL A 44 -13.29 13.55 -3.09
N LYS A 45 -14.18 13.03 -3.95
CA LYS A 45 -15.23 12.12 -3.54
C LYS A 45 -14.66 10.84 -2.95
N THR A 46 -13.65 10.26 -3.60
CA THR A 46 -13.05 9.00 -3.16
C THR A 46 -12.39 9.12 -1.79
N LEU A 47 -11.74 10.26 -1.50
CA LEU A 47 -11.12 10.53 -0.20
C LEU A 47 -12.16 10.94 0.86
N GLY A 48 -12.96 11.97 0.58
CA GLY A 48 -13.86 12.56 1.57
C GLY A 48 -15.06 11.70 1.97
N ASP A 49 -15.47 10.74 1.12
CA ASP A 49 -16.56 9.80 1.43
C ASP A 49 -16.09 8.57 2.21
N ARG A 50 -14.77 8.37 2.36
CA ARG A 50 -14.25 7.21 3.08
C ARG A 50 -14.61 7.31 4.55
N ARG A 51 -15.08 6.17 5.07
CA ARG A 51 -15.42 6.01 6.48
C ARG A 51 -14.73 4.77 7.03
N VAL A 52 -14.07 4.93 8.18
CA VAL A 52 -13.50 3.86 9.00
C VAL A 52 -14.18 3.94 10.36
N ASP A 53 -14.82 2.85 10.78
CA ASP A 53 -15.58 2.78 12.04
C ASP A 53 -16.60 3.93 12.21
N GLY A 54 -17.26 4.32 11.11
CA GLY A 54 -18.28 5.37 11.08
C GLY A 54 -17.76 6.81 11.03
N LYS A 55 -16.45 7.03 11.12
CA LYS A 55 -15.81 8.35 11.06
C LYS A 55 -15.10 8.58 9.73
N PRO A 56 -14.90 9.84 9.28
CA PRO A 56 -14.01 10.14 8.16
C PRO A 56 -12.66 9.45 8.34
N ALA A 57 -12.15 8.84 7.27
CA ALA A 57 -10.85 8.20 7.33
C ALA A 57 -9.77 9.29 7.42
N LEU A 58 -8.88 9.19 8.43
CA LEU A 58 -7.80 10.16 8.68
C LEU A 58 -8.33 11.61 8.75
N ASP A 59 -9.53 11.80 9.30
CA ASP A 59 -10.22 13.10 9.41
C ASP A 59 -10.35 13.88 8.10
N THR A 60 -10.20 13.21 6.96
CA THR A 60 -10.26 13.81 5.63
C THR A 60 -11.72 13.93 5.17
N THR A 61 -12.23 15.17 5.10
CA THR A 61 -13.52 15.48 4.47
C THR A 61 -13.34 15.82 2.99
N ARG A 62 -14.45 16.00 2.25
CA ARG A 62 -14.37 16.45 0.85
C ARG A 62 -13.79 17.86 0.75
N GLU A 63 -14.09 18.72 1.71
CA GLU A 63 -13.58 20.08 1.78
C GLU A 63 -12.06 20.07 1.99
N VAL A 64 -11.57 19.26 2.94
CA VAL A 64 -10.13 19.06 3.18
C VAL A 64 -9.45 18.50 1.93
N ALA A 65 -9.99 17.43 1.33
CA ALA A 65 -9.41 16.84 0.12
C ALA A 65 -9.37 17.83 -1.06
N ARG A 66 -10.42 18.65 -1.23
CA ARG A 66 -10.47 19.67 -2.29
C ARG A 66 -9.42 20.75 -2.06
N GLN A 67 -9.30 21.23 -0.82
CA GLN A 67 -8.30 22.23 -0.46
C GLN A 67 -6.89 21.71 -0.71
N SER A 68 -6.55 20.50 -0.25
CA SER A 68 -5.22 19.91 -0.49
C SER A 68 -4.90 19.66 -1.96
N ILE A 69 -5.89 19.37 -2.82
CA ILE A 69 -5.67 19.31 -4.27
C ILE A 69 -5.36 20.71 -4.83
N GLN A 70 -6.08 21.74 -4.38
CA GLN A 70 -5.86 23.13 -4.82
C GLN A 70 -4.50 23.67 -4.36
N ASP A 71 -4.08 23.32 -3.14
CA ASP A 71 -2.81 23.73 -2.56
C ASP A 71 -1.60 22.94 -3.10
N ASP A 72 -1.83 22.02 -4.04
CA ASP A 72 -0.81 21.14 -4.64
C ASP A 72 -0.09 20.25 -3.62
N ASP A 73 -0.75 19.95 -2.50
CA ASP A 73 -0.22 19.06 -1.47
C ASP A 73 -0.10 17.63 -2.01
N TYR A 74 -0.96 17.23 -2.94
CA TYR A 74 -0.97 15.87 -3.48
C TYR A 74 -0.14 15.80 -4.76
N HIS A 75 0.98 15.08 -4.72
CA HIS A 75 1.77 14.82 -5.92
C HIS A 75 1.28 13.57 -6.67
N LEU A 76 0.82 12.57 -5.93
CA LEU A 76 0.15 11.40 -6.47
C LEU A 76 -1.03 10.99 -5.59
N PHE A 77 -2.07 10.51 -6.25
CA PHE A 77 -3.15 9.75 -5.62
C PHE A 77 -3.27 8.38 -6.31
N ILE A 78 -3.36 7.31 -5.53
CA ILE A 78 -3.58 5.96 -6.05
C ILE A 78 -4.79 5.32 -5.38
N LEU A 79 -5.62 4.67 -6.19
CA LEU A 79 -6.71 3.80 -5.78
C LEU A 79 -6.44 2.38 -6.31
N VAL A 80 -6.60 1.39 -5.44
CA VAL A 80 -6.56 -0.04 -5.80
C VAL A 80 -7.86 -0.69 -5.37
N GLU A 81 -8.52 -1.39 -6.29
CA GLU A 81 -9.79 -2.07 -6.07
C GLU A 81 -9.66 -3.57 -6.27
N ASN A 82 -10.22 -4.36 -5.35
CA ASN A 82 -10.32 -5.81 -5.49
C ASN A 82 -11.52 -6.19 -6.39
N LEU A 83 -11.22 -6.51 -7.64
CA LEU A 83 -12.20 -6.86 -8.68
C LEU A 83 -12.67 -8.32 -8.59
N SER A 84 -12.04 -9.15 -7.75
CA SER A 84 -12.47 -10.53 -7.51
C SER A 84 -13.67 -10.65 -6.56
N LEU A 85 -14.13 -9.54 -5.98
CA LEU A 85 -15.26 -9.55 -5.05
C LEU A 85 -16.60 -9.59 -5.78
N PRO A 86 -17.60 -10.30 -5.22
CA PRO A 86 -18.94 -10.32 -5.81
C PRO A 86 -19.58 -8.94 -5.74
N LYS A 87 -20.50 -8.67 -6.67
CA LYS A 87 -21.26 -7.40 -6.73
C LYS A 87 -21.87 -7.05 -5.37
N GLY A 88 -21.66 -5.80 -4.96
CA GLY A 88 -22.10 -5.28 -3.66
C GLY A 88 -21.14 -5.55 -2.50
N SER A 89 -19.95 -6.10 -2.75
CA SER A 89 -18.83 -6.12 -1.80
C SER A 89 -17.71 -5.19 -2.29
N LYS A 90 -16.99 -4.60 -1.35
CA LYS A 90 -15.91 -3.65 -1.59
C LYS A 90 -14.69 -4.01 -0.77
N ASP A 91 -13.51 -3.97 -1.37
CA ASP A 91 -12.24 -3.98 -0.67
C ASP A 91 -11.24 -3.19 -1.50
N GLU A 92 -10.88 -2.02 -1.00
CA GLU A 92 -10.10 -1.03 -1.72
C GLU A 92 -9.05 -0.38 -0.82
N GLY A 93 -7.95 0.06 -1.43
CA GLY A 93 -6.88 0.80 -0.79
C GLY A 93 -6.68 2.12 -1.51
N THR A 94 -6.47 3.22 -0.77
CA THR A 94 -5.97 4.46 -1.36
C THR A 94 -4.70 4.89 -0.68
N ALA A 95 -3.86 5.59 -1.43
CA ALA A 95 -2.75 6.33 -0.89
C ALA A 95 -2.63 7.70 -1.54
N ILE A 96 -2.16 8.64 -0.73
CA ILE A 96 -1.74 9.97 -1.16
C ILE A 96 -0.25 10.06 -0.94
N LEU A 97 0.45 10.60 -1.94
CA LEU A 97 1.89 10.75 -1.87
C LEU A 97 2.33 12.18 -2.15
N GLN A 98 3.41 12.56 -1.49
CA GLN A 98 4.12 13.81 -1.71
C GLN A 98 5.55 13.52 -2.15
N TYR A 99 6.09 14.36 -3.04
CA TYR A 99 7.48 14.23 -3.47
C TYR A 99 8.29 15.43 -2.98
N ASN A 100 8.89 15.29 -1.80
CA ASN A 100 9.48 16.39 -1.04
C ASN A 100 10.75 15.96 -0.29
N ASP A 101 11.61 16.93 0.08
CA ASP A 101 12.82 16.70 0.87
C ASP A 101 12.61 17.11 2.34
N TRP A 102 11.68 16.43 3.01
CA TRP A 102 11.39 16.73 4.42
C TRP A 102 12.54 16.37 5.36
N CYS A 103 13.40 15.42 4.98
CA CYS A 103 14.60 15.13 5.76
C CYS A 103 15.72 16.16 5.56
N SER A 104 15.56 17.16 4.69
CA SER A 104 16.59 18.16 4.36
C SER A 104 17.93 17.54 3.95
N ARG A 105 17.89 16.46 3.15
CA ARG A 105 19.06 15.69 2.72
C ARG A 105 19.57 16.08 1.33
N GLY A 106 19.05 17.15 0.73
CA GLY A 106 19.40 17.62 -0.61
C GLY A 106 18.85 16.77 -1.74
N SER A 107 17.94 15.83 -1.45
CA SER A 107 17.32 14.96 -2.45
C SER A 107 15.86 14.71 -2.08
N LYS A 108 14.92 14.91 -3.01
CA LYS A 108 13.49 14.67 -2.73
C LYS A 108 13.20 13.19 -2.56
N GLN A 109 12.36 12.86 -1.58
CA GLN A 109 11.89 11.51 -1.32
C GLN A 109 10.39 11.38 -1.62
N LEU A 110 9.93 10.14 -1.83
CA LEU A 110 8.52 9.87 -2.00
C LEU A 110 7.89 9.53 -0.65
N TRP A 111 7.02 10.40 -0.18
CA TRP A 111 6.36 10.30 1.12
C TRP A 111 4.95 9.77 0.93
N LEU A 112 4.63 8.65 1.58
CA LEU A 112 3.28 8.18 1.77
C LEU A 112 2.66 8.98 2.92
N PHE A 113 1.78 9.91 2.55
CA PHE A 113 1.13 10.83 3.49
C PHE A 113 -0.08 10.18 4.13
N ASP A 114 -1.00 9.69 3.30
CA ASP A 114 -2.19 8.97 3.74
C ASP A 114 -2.25 7.57 3.15
N LEU A 115 -2.72 6.61 3.95
CA LEU A 115 -2.97 5.24 3.53
C LEU A 115 -4.24 4.72 4.19
N VAL A 116 -5.27 4.45 3.38
CA VAL A 116 -6.57 4.00 3.88
C VAL A 116 -7.02 2.74 3.17
N ARG A 117 -7.48 1.75 3.93
CA ARG A 117 -8.23 0.60 3.40
C ARG A 117 -9.69 0.73 3.77
N GLN A 118 -10.58 0.65 2.78
CA GLN A 118 -12.00 0.51 3.01
C GLN A 118 -12.45 -0.89 2.61
N THR A 119 -13.13 -1.57 3.53
CA THR A 119 -13.59 -2.95 3.32
C THR A 119 -15.04 -3.07 3.76
N ASN A 120 -15.90 -3.47 2.83
CA ASN A 120 -17.31 -3.81 3.07
C ASN A 120 -17.59 -5.18 2.44
N LEU A 121 -17.44 -6.23 3.22
CA LEU A 121 -17.66 -7.61 2.78
C LEU A 121 -19.05 -8.07 3.23
N LYS A 122 -19.75 -8.82 2.38
CA LYS A 122 -21.03 -9.44 2.77
C LYS A 122 -20.86 -10.31 4.02
N PRO A 123 -21.89 -10.42 4.88
CA PRO A 123 -21.87 -11.31 6.02
C PRO A 123 -21.46 -12.73 5.61
N ARG A 124 -20.60 -13.37 6.41
CA ARG A 124 -20.05 -14.73 6.19
C ARG A 124 -18.98 -14.86 5.08
N MET A 125 -18.58 -13.78 4.43
CA MET A 125 -17.45 -13.83 3.50
C MET A 125 -16.11 -13.84 4.26
N LYS A 126 -15.21 -14.74 3.88
CA LYS A 126 -13.83 -14.74 4.39
C LYS A 126 -13.10 -13.50 3.86
N LYS A 127 -12.30 -12.84 4.71
CA LYS A 127 -11.43 -11.75 4.27
C LYS A 127 -10.49 -12.26 3.16
N PRO A 128 -10.31 -11.50 2.06
CA PRO A 128 -9.34 -11.82 1.02
C PRO A 128 -7.95 -12.10 1.59
N ALA A 129 -7.27 -13.11 1.05
CA ALA A 129 -5.92 -13.47 1.48
C ALA A 129 -4.88 -12.39 1.09
N ILE A 130 -5.12 -11.69 -0.04
CA ILE A 130 -4.32 -10.56 -0.50
C ILE A 130 -5.13 -9.29 -0.28
N SER A 131 -4.51 -8.30 0.36
CA SER A 131 -5.14 -6.99 0.58
C SER A 131 -4.82 -6.03 -0.56
N PRO A 132 -5.72 -5.08 -0.88
CA PRO A 132 -5.42 -4.01 -1.83
C PRO A 132 -4.25 -3.13 -1.38
N ILE A 133 -3.97 -3.03 -0.07
CA ILE A 133 -2.81 -2.32 0.48
C ILE A 133 -1.49 -2.97 0.05
N GLN A 134 -1.43 -4.31 0.01
CA GLN A 134 -0.24 -5.02 -0.46
C GLN A 134 0.01 -4.76 -1.95
N ILE A 135 -1.05 -4.71 -2.75
CA ILE A 135 -0.96 -4.39 -4.18
C ILE A 135 -0.54 -2.93 -4.37
N LEU A 136 -1.11 -2.01 -3.58
CA LEU A 136 -0.76 -0.60 -3.57
C LEU A 136 0.73 -0.39 -3.31
N PHE A 137 1.29 -1.01 -2.27
CA PHE A 137 2.75 -0.94 -2.04
C PHE A 137 3.55 -1.48 -3.21
N SER A 138 3.14 -2.60 -3.82
CA SER A 138 3.84 -3.15 -5.00
C SER A 138 3.84 -2.14 -6.16
N VAL A 139 2.70 -1.52 -6.47
CA VAL A 139 2.59 -0.52 -7.55
C VAL A 139 3.45 0.71 -7.26
N LEU A 140 3.46 1.17 -6.01
CA LEU A 140 4.28 2.33 -5.62
C LEU A 140 5.78 2.04 -5.67
N GLU A 141 6.21 0.85 -5.26
CA GLU A 141 7.60 0.43 -5.36
C GLU A 141 8.05 0.37 -6.84
N ASP A 142 7.24 -0.22 -7.71
CA ASP A 142 7.53 -0.30 -9.15
C ASP A 142 7.61 1.11 -9.75
N PHE A 143 6.63 1.97 -9.45
CA PHE A 143 6.65 3.38 -9.84
C PHE A 143 7.92 4.10 -9.36
N ALA A 144 8.29 3.94 -8.09
CA ALA A 144 9.46 4.59 -7.53
C ALA A 144 10.77 4.09 -8.17
N ARG A 145 10.89 2.78 -8.44
CA ARG A 145 12.05 2.18 -9.14
C ARG A 145 12.18 2.69 -10.57
N GLU A 146 11.09 2.69 -11.34
CA GLU A 146 11.07 3.23 -12.72
C GLU A 146 11.51 4.70 -12.78
N ARG A 147 11.31 5.42 -11.67
CA ARG A 147 11.62 6.82 -11.49
C ARG A 147 12.97 7.08 -10.82
N GLY A 148 13.74 6.03 -10.53
CA GLY A 148 15.05 6.15 -9.87
C GLY A 148 14.97 6.76 -8.45
N ILE A 149 13.81 6.63 -7.79
CA ILE A 149 13.60 7.09 -6.42
C ILE A 149 14.15 5.99 -5.49
N PRO A 150 15.21 6.25 -4.69
CA PRO A 150 15.93 5.21 -3.97
C PRO A 150 15.18 4.69 -2.74
N SER A 151 14.25 5.48 -2.22
CA SER A 151 13.55 5.19 -0.97
C SER A 151 12.19 5.87 -0.89
N MET A 152 11.29 5.20 -0.17
CA MET A 152 9.97 5.71 0.18
C MET A 152 9.89 5.94 1.69
N TYR A 153 9.10 6.92 2.10
CA TYR A 153 8.97 7.32 3.49
C TYR A 153 7.53 7.37 3.93
N LEU A 154 7.29 7.30 5.23
CA LEU A 154 6.02 7.59 5.86
C LEU A 154 6.25 8.11 7.27
N MET A 155 5.23 8.76 7.84
CA MET A 155 5.22 9.18 9.23
C MET A 155 4.14 8.43 10.00
N VAL A 156 4.42 8.10 11.25
CA VAL A 156 3.48 7.44 12.16
C VAL A 156 3.32 8.29 13.41
N ASP A 157 2.08 8.67 13.70
CA ASP A 157 1.70 9.41 14.89
C ASP A 157 2.00 8.65 16.18
N GLN A 158 2.56 9.34 17.18
CA GLN A 158 2.90 8.83 18.51
C GLN A 158 1.77 9.00 19.54
N ASP A 159 0.70 9.73 19.22
CA ASP A 159 -0.38 10.10 20.15
C ASP A 159 -1.09 8.87 20.75
N ASP A 160 -1.37 7.85 19.95
CA ASP A 160 -1.82 6.54 20.44
C ASP A 160 -0.66 5.54 20.47
N ALA A 161 -0.02 5.41 21.64
CA ALA A 161 1.09 4.48 21.88
C ALA A 161 0.81 3.03 21.43
N LYS A 162 -0.45 2.56 21.51
CA LYS A 162 -0.80 1.19 21.11
C LYS A 162 -0.80 1.05 19.59
N SER A 163 -1.44 1.98 18.89
CA SER A 163 -1.48 2.00 17.43
C SER A 163 -0.11 2.31 16.84
N HIS A 164 0.60 3.30 17.38
CA HIS A 164 1.98 3.63 17.03
C HIS A 164 2.87 2.38 17.06
N LYS A 165 2.90 1.67 18.19
CA LYS A 165 3.70 0.45 18.33
C LYS A 165 3.27 -0.63 17.35
N ALA A 166 1.98 -0.83 17.12
CA ALA A 166 1.50 -1.80 16.16
C ALA A 166 1.91 -1.46 14.73
N LEU A 167 1.81 -0.19 14.33
CA LEU A 167 2.16 0.30 13.01
C LEU A 167 3.67 0.18 12.75
N THR A 168 4.49 0.67 13.68
CA THR A 168 5.95 0.73 13.54
C THR A 168 6.66 -0.62 13.71
N THR A 169 6.09 -1.57 14.46
CA THR A 169 6.76 -2.87 14.73
C THR A 169 6.13 -4.06 14.02
N LYS A 170 4.89 -3.95 13.51
CA LYS A 170 4.18 -5.10 12.91
C LYS A 170 3.56 -4.83 11.55
N VAL A 171 2.98 -3.65 11.31
CA VAL A 171 2.26 -3.39 10.06
C VAL A 171 3.23 -2.96 8.97
N TYR A 172 3.88 -1.80 9.12
CA TYR A 172 4.76 -1.25 8.11
C TYR A 172 6.04 -2.08 7.86
N PRO A 173 6.65 -2.74 8.86
CA PRO A 173 7.77 -3.65 8.61
C PRO A 173 7.47 -4.82 7.67
N LYS A 174 6.20 -5.23 7.53
CA LYS A 174 5.82 -6.27 6.53
C LYS A 174 6.00 -5.80 5.09
N TYR A 175 6.06 -4.48 4.88
CA TYR A 175 6.25 -3.84 3.59
C TYR A 175 7.64 -3.21 3.46
N GLY A 176 8.61 -3.64 4.28
CA GLY A 176 10.01 -3.20 4.17
C GLY A 176 10.35 -1.90 4.89
N TYR A 177 9.38 -1.23 5.52
CA TYR A 177 9.64 -0.01 6.28
C TYR A 177 10.34 -0.28 7.61
N VAL A 178 11.37 0.50 7.89
CA VAL A 178 12.11 0.54 9.16
C VAL A 178 12.13 1.97 9.70
N VAL A 179 12.28 2.15 11.00
CA VAL A 179 12.43 3.50 11.59
C VAL A 179 13.71 4.14 11.03
N ASP A 180 13.64 5.38 10.51
CA ASP A 180 14.81 6.13 10.02
C ASP A 180 15.30 7.10 11.12
N PRO A 181 16.41 6.79 11.81
CA PRO A 181 16.93 7.65 12.88
C PRO A 181 17.60 8.92 12.34
N GLY A 182 17.93 8.97 11.04
CA GLY A 182 18.68 10.08 10.47
C GLY A 182 17.80 11.15 9.80
N CYS A 183 16.49 10.99 9.80
CA CYS A 183 15.58 12.03 9.34
C CYS A 183 15.16 12.82 10.58
N PRO A 184 15.41 14.15 10.65
CA PRO A 184 15.06 14.94 11.82
C PRO A 184 13.58 14.70 12.12
N GLY A 185 13.31 14.16 13.31
CA GLY A 185 11.96 13.82 13.70
C GLY A 185 11.10 15.08 13.70
N ILE A 186 9.94 15.00 13.06
CA ILE A 186 8.85 15.93 13.35
C ILE A 186 8.34 15.53 14.74
N GLU A 187 8.23 16.50 15.64
CA GLU A 187 7.76 16.26 17.02
C GLU A 187 6.43 15.52 17.00
N GLY A 188 6.29 14.49 17.86
CA GLY A 188 5.10 13.64 17.89
C GLY A 188 4.99 12.60 16.77
N LEU A 189 5.93 12.55 15.81
CA LEU A 189 5.89 11.60 14.69
C LEU A 189 7.13 10.68 14.67
N THR A 190 6.94 9.44 14.23
CA THR A 190 8.05 8.52 13.91
C THR A 190 8.17 8.37 12.42
N VAL A 191 9.32 8.75 11.87
CA VAL A 191 9.63 8.58 10.46
C VAL A 191 10.05 7.13 10.20
N MET A 192 9.45 6.52 9.18
CA MET A 192 9.86 5.22 8.67
C MET A 192 10.29 5.33 7.20
N ARG A 193 11.31 4.56 6.83
CA ARG A 193 11.90 4.48 5.50
C ARG A 193 11.85 3.05 4.96
N HIS A 194 11.53 2.92 3.68
CA HIS A 194 11.68 1.70 2.90
C HIS A 194 12.71 1.94 1.79
N ASP A 195 13.81 1.21 1.84
CA ASP A 195 14.89 1.33 0.86
C ASP A 195 14.62 0.39 -0.32
N LEU A 196 14.39 0.98 -1.51
CA LEU A 196 14.01 0.23 -2.70
C LEU A 196 15.21 -0.42 -3.41
N ASN A 197 16.40 0.11 -3.17
CA ASN A 197 17.66 -0.39 -3.75
C ASN A 197 18.20 -1.66 -3.07
N LEU A 198 17.66 -2.04 -1.90
CA LEU A 198 18.19 -3.18 -1.12
C LEU A 198 17.56 -4.54 -1.52
N PHE A 199 16.51 -4.55 -2.36
CA PHE A 199 15.67 -5.73 -2.54
C PHE A 199 15.89 -6.57 -3.81
N ASP A 200 16.76 -6.15 -4.74
CA ASP A 200 17.09 -6.97 -5.92
C ASP A 200 17.72 -8.33 -5.56
N GLY A 201 18.33 -8.45 -4.37
CA GLY A 201 18.92 -9.70 -3.88
C GLY A 201 17.98 -10.60 -3.05
N VAL A 202 16.97 -10.05 -2.38
CA VAL A 202 16.26 -10.78 -1.30
C VAL A 202 14.97 -11.44 -1.77
N VAL A 203 14.22 -10.83 -2.69
CA VAL A 203 12.94 -11.40 -3.19
C VAL A 203 13.17 -12.71 -3.94
N ASN A 204 14.28 -12.81 -4.70
CA ASN A 204 14.69 -14.06 -5.35
C ASN A 204 14.95 -15.18 -4.34
N SER A 205 15.55 -14.87 -3.18
CA SER A 205 15.87 -15.87 -2.16
C SER A 205 14.64 -16.42 -1.43
N LEU A 206 13.62 -15.60 -1.15
CA LEU A 206 12.39 -16.00 -0.45
C LEU A 206 11.44 -16.81 -1.36
N ILE A 207 11.37 -16.47 -2.65
CA ILE A 207 10.64 -17.25 -3.65
C ILE A 207 11.33 -18.61 -3.85
N LEU A 208 12.67 -18.64 -3.98
CA LEU A 208 13.43 -19.90 -4.07
C LEU A 208 13.32 -20.75 -2.80
N TYR A 209 13.31 -20.15 -1.61
CA TYR A 209 13.19 -20.87 -0.34
C TYR A 209 11.81 -21.52 -0.18
N LYS A 210 10.73 -20.81 -0.55
CA LYS A 210 9.36 -21.37 -0.53
C LYS A 210 9.19 -22.49 -1.57
N GLN A 211 9.76 -22.36 -2.76
CA GLN A 211 9.76 -23.42 -3.77
C GLN A 211 10.54 -24.67 -3.33
N LYS A 212 11.66 -24.52 -2.62
CA LYS A 212 12.44 -25.65 -2.07
C LYS A 212 11.71 -26.40 -0.94
N LYS A 213 10.91 -25.71 -0.11
CA LYS A 213 10.11 -26.38 0.94
C LYS A 213 8.89 -27.13 0.39
N ALA A 214 8.27 -26.66 -0.69
CA ALA A 214 7.15 -27.34 -1.34
C ALA A 214 7.55 -28.67 -2.02
N LYS A 215 8.83 -28.84 -2.37
CA LYS A 215 9.37 -30.04 -3.04
C LYS A 215 9.90 -31.13 -2.10
N LYS A 216 9.70 -31.07 -0.77
CA LYS A 216 10.07 -32.21 0.10
C LYS A 216 9.00 -33.31 -0.05
N PRO A 217 9.35 -34.51 -0.58
CA PRO A 217 8.39 -35.58 -0.72
C PRO A 217 7.94 -36.07 0.67
N LYS A 218 6.61 -36.17 0.86
CA LYS A 218 6.04 -36.83 2.04
C LYS A 218 6.55 -38.28 2.06
N ARG A 219 7.40 -38.61 3.04
CA ARG A 219 7.80 -40.00 3.32
C ARG A 219 6.53 -40.84 3.53
N ARG A 220 6.24 -41.70 2.55
CA ARG A 220 5.16 -42.67 2.57
C ARG A 220 5.50 -43.69 3.68
N GLN A 221 4.85 -43.59 4.84
CA GLN A 221 4.92 -44.63 5.86
C GLN A 221 4.17 -45.86 5.34
N THR A 222 4.91 -46.84 4.82
CA THR A 222 4.40 -48.18 4.54
C THR A 222 4.04 -48.86 5.86
N ARG A 223 2.74 -48.94 6.16
CA ARG A 223 2.18 -49.86 7.17
C ARG A 223 2.52 -51.30 6.73
N LYS A 224 3.44 -51.96 7.46
CA LYS A 224 3.57 -53.42 7.39
C LYS A 224 2.36 -54.03 8.09
N ARG A 225 1.48 -54.67 7.31
CA ARG A 225 0.55 -55.70 7.83
C ARG A 225 1.41 -56.85 8.37
N LYS A 226 1.28 -57.17 9.65
CA LYS A 226 1.64 -58.49 10.17
C LYS A 226 0.36 -59.33 10.13
N SER A 227 0.40 -60.37 9.32
CA SER A 227 -0.49 -61.53 9.35
C SER A 227 0.26 -62.65 10.06
N ALA A 228 -0.21 -63.02 11.25
CA ALA A 228 -0.14 -64.32 11.92
C ALA A 228 -0.70 -64.10 13.33
#